data_AF-A0A2R6ARX6-F1
#
_entry.id   AF-A0A2R6ARX6-F1
#
_cell.length_a   1.000
_cell.length_b   1.000
_cell.length_c   1.000
_cell.angle_alpha   90.00
_cell.angle_beta   90.00
_cell.angle_gamma   90.00
#
_symmetry.space_group_name_H-M   'P 1'
#
loop_
_entity.id
_entity.type
_entity.pdbx_description
1 polymer ?
#
loop_
_entity_poly.entity_id
_entity_poly.type
_entity_poly.pdbx_seq_one_letter_code
_entity_poly.pdbx_strand_id
1 'polypeptide(L)'
;MAIAVPAVGGQPVLILKEGSQRSKGREALHSNIAAAVAVAEVIRTTLGPKGLDKMLVDSLGEITVTNDGATILKNMDVQHPAAKLMVQISKTQDDEVGDGTKTTVVLAGELLRRAEELVDKKLHPTMIVSGYRKAEEEVMRVIAQIAKPIQLTDKETLKKIAITSMNSKSVSDAKEHLANIAVDAVLRIAEKRGEKNYVDVDLIQVIKKQGGGALDTQLIMGVVIDKEVVHPGMPKRVENAKIALLDTPLEIEKTEIDAEIRITNPEQMKAFLDQETQILREMVEKLAKVGANVVICQKGIDDVAQHFLAKKGILAVRRAKQSDMEKLARATGARIVTNIDDLTPQDLGEAQLVEERRVANEKMVFVEGCKNPRAVSVVVRAGLERAVDEIERSLHDAFKAVGTAVMDPRILPGAGATYVEIARKVREYATKVGGKEQLAVEAFADAVEIIPKALAENAGLDPINVITELRAAHTKQDGFVYGVDITTGKPIDAFKYGIIEPANLTIQAIRSAVEAASAILRIDDVVAAAKSSSASKGSEKKESEKKESESSD
;
A
#
# COMPACT_ATOMS: atom_id res chain seq x y z
N MET A 1 -9.70 41.28 7.65
CA MET A 1 -9.17 42.36 8.52
C MET A 1 -7.92 41.85 9.20
N ALA A 2 -6.83 42.60 9.15
CA ALA A 2 -5.62 42.29 9.91
C ALA A 2 -5.91 42.32 11.42
N ILE A 3 -5.39 41.35 12.17
CA ILE A 3 -5.47 41.36 13.64
C ILE A 3 -4.25 42.13 14.15
N ALA A 4 -4.48 43.35 14.65
CA ALA A 4 -3.50 44.12 15.39
C ALA A 4 -3.65 43.83 16.89
N VAL A 5 -2.54 43.50 17.55
CA VAL A 5 -2.46 43.47 19.02
C VAL A 5 -1.68 44.70 19.47
N PRO A 6 -2.14 45.45 20.49
CA PRO A 6 -1.40 46.61 20.97
C PRO A 6 -0.10 46.15 21.61
N ALA A 7 1.04 46.50 20.99
CA ALA A 7 2.34 46.42 21.63
C ALA A 7 2.51 47.62 22.56
N VAL A 8 3.16 47.40 23.71
CA VAL A 8 3.65 48.47 24.59
C VAL A 8 4.67 49.28 23.78
N GLY A 9 4.22 50.38 23.16
CA GLY A 9 5.05 51.18 22.22
C GLY A 9 4.36 51.70 20.95
N GLY A 10 3.02 51.63 20.82
CA GLY A 10 2.27 52.49 19.89
C GLY A 10 2.34 52.16 18.39
N GLN A 11 3.12 51.16 17.95
CA GLN A 11 2.99 50.60 16.60
C GLN A 11 2.17 49.30 16.63
N PRO A 12 1.08 49.18 15.85
CA PRO A 12 0.32 47.94 15.73
C PRO A 12 1.19 46.88 15.04
N VAL A 13 1.48 45.79 15.76
CA VAL A 13 2.17 44.63 15.17
C VAL A 13 1.16 43.85 14.34
N LEU A 14 1.34 43.84 13.02
CA LEU A 14 0.61 43.01 12.07
C LEU A 14 1.04 41.54 12.24
N ILE A 15 0.22 40.73 12.93
CA ILE A 15 0.55 39.31 13.18
C ILE A 15 0.22 38.43 11.97
N LEU A 16 -0.75 38.82 11.14
CA LEU A 16 -1.19 38.06 9.96
C LEU A 16 -1.23 38.95 8.73
N LYS A 17 -0.81 38.42 7.58
CA LYS A 17 -0.88 39.11 6.28
C LYS A 17 -2.34 39.43 5.92
N GLU A 18 -2.56 40.58 5.28
CA GLU A 18 -3.88 40.93 4.73
C GLU A 18 -4.38 39.83 3.77
N GLY A 19 -5.66 39.49 3.89
CA GLY A 19 -6.28 38.39 3.15
C GLY A 19 -6.24 37.02 3.85
N SER A 20 -5.53 36.87 4.98
CA SER A 20 -5.54 35.62 5.74
C SER A 20 -6.88 35.40 6.45
N GLN A 21 -7.44 34.18 6.35
CA GLN A 21 -8.61 33.75 7.11
C GLN A 21 -8.15 33.00 8.36
N ARG A 22 -8.77 33.27 9.52
CA ARG A 22 -8.44 32.62 10.79
C ARG A 22 -9.70 32.25 11.53
N SER A 23 -9.87 30.98 11.85
CA SER A 23 -10.87 30.47 12.80
C SER A 23 -10.18 30.14 14.12
N LYS A 24 -10.78 30.51 15.26
CA LYS A 24 -10.19 30.31 16.59
C LYS A 24 -11.10 29.57 17.56
N GLY A 25 -10.48 28.97 18.57
CA GLY A 25 -11.12 28.34 19.72
C GLY A 25 -12.10 27.25 19.29
N ARG A 26 -13.30 27.32 19.84
CA ARG A 26 -14.35 26.31 19.61
C ARG A 26 -14.82 26.25 18.16
N GLU A 27 -14.91 27.37 17.47
CA GLU A 27 -15.35 27.42 16.07
C GLU A 27 -14.39 26.63 15.16
N ALA A 28 -13.08 26.81 15.35
CA ALA A 28 -12.06 26.03 14.64
C ALA A 28 -12.19 24.54 14.94
N LEU A 29 -12.39 24.19 16.22
CA LEU A 29 -12.55 22.81 16.65
C LEU A 29 -13.78 22.13 16.04
N HIS A 30 -14.95 22.77 16.09
CA HIS A 30 -16.17 22.24 15.47
C HIS A 30 -16.01 22.10 13.95
N SER A 31 -15.41 23.09 13.28
CA SER A 31 -15.11 22.99 11.83
C SER A 31 -14.20 21.81 11.52
N ASN A 32 -13.16 21.60 12.34
CA ASN A 32 -12.22 20.49 12.18
C ASN A 32 -12.92 19.13 12.36
N ILE A 33 -13.76 19.00 13.40
CA ILE A 33 -14.53 17.79 13.67
C ILE A 33 -15.52 17.52 12.52
N ALA A 34 -16.29 18.52 12.12
CA ALA A 34 -17.27 18.39 11.04
C ALA A 34 -16.62 17.92 9.73
N ALA A 35 -15.46 18.48 9.37
CA ALA A 35 -14.72 18.05 8.18
C ALA A 35 -14.25 16.59 8.26
N ALA A 36 -13.75 16.15 9.43
CA ALA A 36 -13.31 14.77 9.63
C ALA A 36 -14.48 13.77 9.66
N VAL A 37 -15.59 14.14 10.30
CA VAL A 37 -16.82 13.34 10.35
C VAL A 37 -17.41 13.19 8.95
N ALA A 38 -17.43 14.25 8.13
CA ALA A 38 -17.91 14.17 6.75
C ALA A 38 -17.11 13.14 5.93
N VAL A 39 -15.78 13.11 6.07
CA VAL A 39 -14.94 12.09 5.43
C VAL A 39 -15.29 10.69 5.93
N ALA A 40 -15.46 10.53 7.24
CA ALA A 40 -15.83 9.25 7.84
C ALA A 40 -17.19 8.73 7.37
N GLU A 41 -18.20 9.61 7.24
CA GLU A 41 -19.54 9.25 6.74
C GLU A 41 -19.52 8.78 5.29
N VAL A 42 -18.72 9.44 4.44
CA VAL A 42 -18.51 8.99 3.05
C VAL A 42 -18.00 7.55 3.07
N ILE A 43 -16.96 7.25 3.84
CA ILE A 43 -16.35 5.92 3.86
C ILE A 43 -17.20 4.87 4.60
N ARG A 44 -18.00 5.26 5.60
CA ARG A 44 -18.79 4.33 6.42
C ARG A 44 -19.70 3.39 5.61
N THR A 45 -20.27 3.89 4.51
CA THR A 45 -21.17 3.13 3.63
C THR A 45 -20.47 2.06 2.80
N THR A 46 -19.14 2.03 2.76
CA THR A 46 -18.35 0.99 2.08
C THR A 46 -17.82 -0.07 3.05
N LEU A 47 -18.12 0.03 4.35
CA LEU A 47 -17.59 -0.88 5.36
C LEU A 47 -18.26 -2.26 5.29
N GLY A 48 -17.45 -3.32 5.30
CA GLY A 48 -17.92 -4.71 5.35
C GLY A 48 -18.34 -5.28 3.98
N PRO A 49 -18.72 -6.57 3.95
CA PRO A 49 -18.95 -7.26 2.68
C PRO A 49 -20.24 -6.90 1.94
N LYS A 50 -21.15 -6.17 2.59
CA LYS A 50 -22.34 -5.55 1.97
C LYS A 50 -22.16 -4.04 1.79
N GLY A 51 -20.93 -3.52 1.91
CA GLY A 51 -20.63 -2.12 1.65
C GLY A 51 -20.93 -1.75 0.19
N LEU A 52 -21.38 -0.52 -0.03
CA LEU A 52 -21.75 -0.01 -1.35
C LEU A 52 -20.53 0.55 -2.09
N ASP A 53 -20.49 0.34 -3.41
CA ASP A 53 -19.46 0.93 -4.26
C ASP A 53 -19.64 2.44 -4.42
N LYS A 54 -18.52 3.14 -4.61
CA LYS A 54 -18.52 4.57 -4.93
C LYS A 54 -18.05 4.80 -6.35
N MET A 55 -18.76 5.68 -7.04
CA MET A 55 -18.34 6.22 -8.33
C MET A 55 -17.60 7.52 -8.10
N LEU A 56 -16.33 7.55 -8.49
CA LEU A 56 -15.45 8.71 -8.43
C LEU A 56 -15.23 9.20 -9.85
N VAL A 57 -15.39 10.50 -10.06
CA VAL A 57 -15.13 11.17 -11.34
C VAL A 57 -14.03 12.18 -11.08
N ASP A 58 -12.90 12.04 -11.76
CA ASP A 58 -11.79 12.96 -11.61
C ASP A 58 -12.00 14.26 -12.42
N SER A 59 -11.05 15.19 -12.34
CA SER A 59 -11.11 16.45 -13.10
C SER A 59 -11.00 16.27 -14.62
N LEU A 60 -10.52 15.13 -15.08
CA LEU A 60 -10.37 14.79 -16.50
C LEU A 60 -11.57 14.01 -17.05
N GLY A 61 -12.53 13.63 -16.20
CA GLY A 61 -13.71 12.85 -16.56
C GLY A 61 -13.50 11.33 -16.51
N GLU A 62 -12.37 10.84 -16.00
CA GLU A 62 -12.14 9.41 -15.77
C GLU A 62 -13.03 8.92 -14.63
N ILE A 63 -13.78 7.84 -14.90
CA ILE A 63 -14.72 7.23 -13.95
C ILE A 63 -14.08 5.99 -13.32
N THR A 64 -13.85 6.07 -12.02
CA THR A 64 -13.42 4.93 -11.20
C THR A 64 -14.56 4.49 -10.28
N VAL A 65 -14.99 3.23 -10.39
CA VAL A 65 -15.95 2.63 -9.46
C VAL A 65 -15.19 1.71 -8.52
N THR A 66 -15.28 1.95 -7.21
CA THR A 66 -14.54 1.17 -6.22
C THR A 66 -15.24 1.14 -4.86
N ASN A 67 -15.07 0.03 -4.15
CA ASN A 67 -15.44 -0.09 -2.74
C ASN A 67 -14.27 0.24 -1.80
N ASP A 68 -13.04 0.22 -2.30
CA ASP A 68 -11.84 0.30 -1.47
C ASP A 68 -11.65 1.68 -0.82
N GLY A 69 -11.45 1.69 0.50
CA GLY A 69 -11.34 2.90 1.31
C GLY A 69 -10.10 3.73 0.96
N ALA A 70 -8.96 3.07 0.75
CA ALA A 70 -7.71 3.75 0.41
C ALA A 70 -7.82 4.43 -0.96
N THR A 71 -8.37 3.72 -1.96
CA THR A 71 -8.61 4.26 -3.30
C THR A 71 -9.59 5.45 -3.27
N ILE A 72 -10.67 5.37 -2.49
CA ILE A 72 -11.62 6.48 -2.36
C ILE A 72 -10.94 7.71 -1.77
N LEU A 73 -10.19 7.55 -0.67
CA LEU A 73 -9.54 8.66 0.02
C LEU A 73 -8.38 9.27 -0.77
N LYS A 74 -7.69 8.48 -1.59
CA LYS A 74 -6.60 8.96 -2.46
C LYS A 74 -7.11 9.84 -3.60
N ASN A 75 -8.28 9.52 -4.15
CA ASN A 75 -8.87 10.23 -5.29
C ASN A 75 -9.80 11.38 -4.86
N MET A 76 -10.11 11.50 -3.57
CA MET A 76 -10.93 12.59 -3.05
C MET A 76 -10.10 13.88 -2.94
N ASP A 77 -10.52 14.95 -3.63
CA ASP A 77 -9.89 16.27 -3.49
C ASP A 77 -10.37 16.95 -2.19
N VAL A 78 -9.56 16.83 -1.15
CA VAL A 78 -9.87 17.37 0.17
C VAL A 78 -9.18 18.71 0.39
N GLN A 79 -9.96 19.78 0.54
CA GLN A 79 -9.42 21.11 0.81
C GLN A 79 -9.12 21.35 2.31
N HIS A 80 -9.99 20.85 3.19
CA HIS A 80 -9.90 21.13 4.63
C HIS A 80 -8.73 20.36 5.30
N PRO A 81 -7.84 21.02 6.07
CA PRO A 81 -6.67 20.37 6.68
C PRO A 81 -7.00 19.16 7.57
N ALA A 82 -8.02 19.26 8.42
CA ALA A 82 -8.43 18.13 9.28
C ALA A 82 -8.84 16.89 8.46
N ALA A 83 -9.49 17.08 7.31
CA ALA A 83 -9.87 15.99 6.43
C ALA A 83 -8.64 15.43 5.68
N LYS A 84 -7.62 16.26 5.37
CA LYS A 84 -6.32 15.76 4.86
C LYS A 84 -5.61 14.86 5.88
N LEU A 85 -5.69 15.18 7.17
CA LEU A 85 -5.16 14.30 8.23
C LEU A 85 -5.86 12.94 8.20
N MET A 86 -7.19 12.90 8.01
CA MET A 86 -7.94 11.64 7.86
C MET A 86 -7.48 10.82 6.63
N VAL A 87 -7.19 11.48 5.51
CA VAL A 87 -6.63 10.81 4.32
C VAL A 87 -5.23 10.28 4.61
N GLN A 88 -4.39 11.02 5.33
CA GLN A 88 -3.02 10.60 5.67
C GLN A 88 -3.00 9.37 6.58
N ILE A 89 -3.85 9.32 7.62
CA ILE A 89 -3.88 8.14 8.50
C ILE A 89 -4.35 6.89 7.77
N SER A 90 -5.21 7.05 6.76
CA SER A 90 -5.65 5.92 5.93
C SER A 90 -4.50 5.38 5.10
N LYS A 91 -3.63 6.25 4.57
CA LYS A 91 -2.44 5.83 3.82
C LYS A 91 -1.47 5.08 4.73
N THR A 92 -1.20 5.61 5.93
CA THR A 92 -0.33 4.92 6.90
C THR A 92 -0.87 3.53 7.29
N GLN A 93 -2.19 3.41 7.49
CA GLN A 93 -2.81 2.11 7.78
C GLN A 93 -2.66 1.13 6.60
N ASP A 94 -2.85 1.63 5.38
CA ASP A 94 -2.68 0.84 4.14
C ASP A 94 -1.23 0.38 3.95
N ASP A 95 -0.27 1.28 4.16
CA ASP A 95 1.15 0.99 4.01
C ASP A 95 1.63 -0.06 5.03
N GLU A 96 1.25 0.08 6.31
CA GLU A 96 1.71 -0.78 7.40
C GLU A 96 1.03 -2.16 7.47
N VAL A 97 -0.30 -2.20 7.27
CA VAL A 97 -1.08 -3.44 7.49
C VAL A 97 -1.92 -3.86 6.28
N GLY A 98 -2.14 -2.95 5.31
CA GLY A 98 -2.82 -3.25 4.04
C GLY A 98 -4.31 -3.45 4.08
N ASP A 99 -4.92 -3.34 5.26
CA ASP A 99 -6.35 -3.44 5.44
C ASP A 99 -6.75 -2.58 6.64
N GLY A 100 -8.06 -2.44 6.88
CA GLY A 100 -8.60 -1.69 8.00
C GLY A 100 -8.60 -0.17 7.78
N THR A 101 -8.27 0.29 6.58
CA THR A 101 -8.26 1.72 6.20
C THR A 101 -9.60 2.40 6.47
N LYS A 102 -10.69 1.74 6.07
CA LYS A 102 -12.07 2.16 6.34
C LYS A 102 -12.35 2.21 7.84
N THR A 103 -11.98 1.15 8.54
CA THR A 103 -12.19 1.00 9.99
C THR A 103 -11.51 2.11 10.76
N THR A 104 -10.25 2.43 10.46
CA THR A 104 -9.50 3.52 11.10
C THR A 104 -10.19 4.87 10.90
N VAL A 105 -10.61 5.18 9.68
CA VAL A 105 -11.25 6.46 9.34
C VAL A 105 -12.63 6.59 9.99
N VAL A 106 -13.43 5.52 9.97
CA VAL A 106 -14.76 5.50 10.60
C VAL A 106 -14.64 5.61 12.13
N LEU A 107 -13.70 4.91 12.75
CA LEU A 107 -13.43 5.01 14.19
C LEU A 107 -12.97 6.42 14.58
N ALA A 108 -12.03 7.00 13.83
CA ALA A 108 -11.55 8.36 14.09
C ALA A 108 -12.68 9.40 13.99
N GLY A 109 -13.55 9.27 12.99
CA GLY A 109 -14.72 10.14 12.83
C GLY A 109 -15.71 10.01 14.00
N GLU A 110 -16.04 8.79 14.41
CA GLU A 110 -16.96 8.58 15.54
C GLU A 110 -16.34 9.05 16.87
N LEU A 111 -15.03 8.82 17.09
CA LEU A 111 -14.33 9.36 18.27
C LEU A 111 -14.38 10.89 18.33
N LEU A 112 -14.27 11.57 17.19
CA LEU A 112 -14.38 13.03 17.11
C LEU A 112 -15.82 13.49 17.36
N ARG A 113 -16.82 12.81 16.80
CA ARG A 113 -18.24 13.09 17.06
C ARG A 113 -18.57 12.96 18.56
N ARG A 114 -18.11 11.90 19.22
CA ARG A 114 -18.29 11.72 20.67
C ARG A 114 -17.52 12.76 21.49
N ALA A 115 -16.34 13.17 21.01
CA ALA A 115 -15.58 14.23 21.66
C ALA A 115 -16.29 15.58 21.57
N GLU A 116 -16.96 15.89 20.45
CA GLU A 116 -17.75 17.11 20.28
C GLU A 116 -18.84 17.23 21.37
N GLU A 117 -19.61 16.17 21.61
CA GLU A 117 -20.62 16.12 22.67
C GLU A 117 -20.04 16.41 24.06
N LEU A 118 -18.80 15.98 24.33
CA LEU A 118 -18.10 16.24 25.59
C LEU A 118 -17.59 17.68 25.67
N VAL A 119 -17.10 18.24 24.55
CA VAL A 119 -16.67 19.65 24.49
C VAL A 119 -17.85 20.59 24.73
N ASP A 120 -19.03 20.25 24.22
CA ASP A 120 -20.26 21.01 24.46
C ASP A 120 -20.66 20.99 25.94
N LYS A 121 -20.44 19.85 26.61
CA LYS A 121 -20.53 19.71 28.07
C LYS A 121 -19.40 20.41 28.84
N LYS A 122 -18.59 21.23 28.16
CA LYS A 122 -17.49 22.04 28.71
C LYS A 122 -16.32 21.19 29.26
N LEU A 123 -16.11 19.99 28.72
CA LEU A 123 -14.88 19.25 28.95
C LEU A 123 -13.74 19.83 28.08
N HIS A 124 -12.55 19.98 28.67
CA HIS A 124 -11.39 20.48 27.93
C HIS A 124 -10.85 19.37 26.99
N PRO A 125 -10.52 19.67 25.72
CA PRO A 125 -10.03 18.66 24.76
C PRO A 125 -8.87 17.80 25.28
N THR A 126 -7.93 18.39 26.03
CA THR A 126 -6.82 17.64 26.67
C THR A 126 -7.28 16.52 27.59
N MET A 127 -8.38 16.71 28.33
CA MET A 127 -8.94 15.68 29.21
C MET A 127 -9.58 14.54 28.41
N ILE A 128 -10.20 14.87 27.27
CA ILE A 128 -10.76 13.87 26.35
C ILE A 128 -9.64 13.04 25.75
N VAL A 129 -8.57 13.68 25.27
CA VAL A 129 -7.38 13.01 24.73
C VAL A 129 -6.73 12.10 25.78
N SER A 130 -6.60 12.55 27.03
CA SER A 130 -6.09 11.74 28.14
C SER A 130 -6.96 10.50 28.37
N GLY A 131 -8.28 10.66 28.40
CA GLY A 131 -9.23 9.54 28.53
C GLY A 131 -9.15 8.55 27.36
N TYR A 132 -9.07 9.03 26.12
CA TYR A 132 -8.92 8.17 24.94
C TYR A 132 -7.62 7.36 24.96
N ARG A 133 -6.50 7.95 25.39
CA ARG A 133 -5.23 7.22 25.57
C ARG A 133 -5.32 6.14 26.65
N LYS A 134 -5.96 6.43 27.77
CA LYS A 134 -6.21 5.42 28.82
C LYS A 134 -7.08 4.28 28.32
N ALA A 135 -8.09 4.58 27.50
CA ALA A 135 -8.94 3.58 26.87
C ALA A 135 -8.13 2.73 25.88
N GLU A 136 -7.29 3.35 25.04
CA GLU A 136 -6.39 2.68 24.10
C GLU A 136 -5.46 1.68 24.80
N GLU A 137 -4.84 2.07 25.93
CA GLU A 137 -4.01 1.16 26.73
C GLU A 137 -4.79 -0.05 27.24
N GLU A 138 -6.04 0.16 27.67
CA GLU A 138 -6.91 -0.94 28.10
C GLU A 138 -7.30 -1.84 26.93
N VAL A 139 -7.56 -1.28 25.74
CA VAL A 139 -7.80 -2.06 24.52
C VAL A 139 -6.65 -3.03 24.25
N MET A 140 -5.40 -2.59 24.39
CA MET A 140 -4.23 -3.45 24.18
C MET A 140 -4.23 -4.65 25.15
N ARG A 141 -4.65 -4.42 26.41
CA ARG A 141 -4.77 -5.49 27.42
C ARG A 141 -5.91 -6.46 27.07
N VAL A 142 -7.05 -5.94 26.63
CA VAL A 142 -8.21 -6.75 26.21
C VAL A 142 -7.82 -7.63 25.02
N ILE A 143 -7.22 -7.05 23.98
CA ILE A 143 -6.75 -7.80 22.80
C ILE A 143 -5.77 -8.90 23.21
N ALA A 144 -4.84 -8.62 24.13
CA ALA A 144 -3.91 -9.64 24.62
C ALA A 144 -4.60 -10.82 25.34
N GLN A 145 -5.78 -10.60 25.94
CA GLN A 145 -6.55 -11.66 26.63
C GLN A 145 -7.41 -12.49 25.67
N ILE A 146 -8.01 -11.87 24.65
CA ILE A 146 -8.95 -12.54 23.73
C ILE A 146 -8.26 -13.12 22.48
N ALA A 147 -7.05 -12.66 22.16
CA ALA A 147 -6.30 -13.13 21.00
C ALA A 147 -5.91 -14.60 21.13
N LYS A 148 -6.14 -15.36 20.06
CA LYS A 148 -5.70 -16.75 19.97
C LYS A 148 -4.38 -16.83 19.20
N PRO A 149 -3.36 -17.55 19.70
CA PRO A 149 -2.13 -17.75 18.94
C PRO A 149 -2.36 -18.70 17.77
N ILE A 150 -1.65 -18.49 16.66
CA ILE A 150 -1.63 -19.38 15.49
C ILE A 150 -0.22 -19.85 15.17
N GLN A 151 -0.12 -21.00 14.49
CA GLN A 151 1.16 -21.49 13.96
C GLN A 151 1.20 -21.25 12.45
N LEU A 152 2.39 -20.98 11.91
CA LEU A 152 2.58 -20.77 10.46
C LEU A 152 2.26 -22.03 9.64
N THR A 153 2.28 -23.20 10.28
CA THR A 153 1.91 -24.49 9.68
C THR A 153 0.40 -24.61 9.47
N ASP A 154 -0.42 -23.79 10.13
CA ASP A 154 -1.86 -23.78 9.98
C ASP A 154 -2.29 -22.98 8.73
N LYS A 155 -2.04 -23.59 7.57
CA LYS A 155 -2.42 -23.02 6.27
C LYS A 155 -3.92 -22.78 6.15
N GLU A 156 -4.75 -23.59 6.80
CA GLU A 156 -6.21 -23.46 6.75
C GLU A 156 -6.68 -22.17 7.44
N THR A 157 -6.12 -21.85 8.62
CA THR A 157 -6.42 -20.58 9.28
C THR A 157 -5.88 -19.38 8.51
N LEU A 158 -4.67 -19.46 7.93
CA LEU A 158 -4.14 -18.41 7.06
C LEU A 158 -5.01 -18.21 5.80
N LYS A 159 -5.54 -19.28 5.22
CA LYS A 159 -6.47 -19.22 4.09
C LYS A 159 -7.76 -18.51 4.48
N LYS A 160 -8.31 -18.77 5.68
CA LYS A 160 -9.48 -18.06 6.21
C LYS A 160 -9.23 -16.56 6.40
N ILE A 161 -8.04 -16.17 6.84
CA ILE A 161 -7.65 -14.74 6.94
C ILE A 161 -7.64 -14.09 5.55
N ALA A 162 -7.02 -14.74 4.55
CA ALA A 162 -7.01 -14.25 3.17
C ALA A 162 -8.42 -14.13 2.57
N ILE A 163 -9.28 -15.13 2.81
CA ILE A 163 -10.70 -15.09 2.38
C ILE A 163 -11.44 -13.93 3.06
N THR A 164 -11.16 -13.68 4.33
CA THR A 164 -11.80 -12.60 5.11
C THR A 164 -11.48 -11.22 4.53
N SER A 165 -10.21 -10.92 4.17
CA SER A 165 -9.86 -9.62 3.58
C SER A 165 -10.40 -9.43 2.16
N MET A 166 -10.56 -10.52 1.40
CA MET A 166 -11.16 -10.47 0.05
C MET A 166 -12.69 -10.48 0.06
N ASN A 167 -13.33 -10.69 1.22
CA ASN A 167 -14.77 -10.99 1.24
C ASN A 167 -15.66 -9.82 0.83
N SER A 168 -15.19 -8.58 1.02
CA SER A 168 -15.91 -7.35 0.67
C SER A 168 -15.69 -6.83 -0.75
N LYS A 169 -15.16 -7.66 -1.64
CA LYS A 169 -14.76 -7.26 -3.00
C LYS A 169 -15.40 -8.16 -4.06
N SER A 170 -15.50 -7.64 -5.28
CA SER A 170 -16.23 -8.22 -6.43
C SER A 170 -15.57 -9.48 -7.04
N VAL A 171 -14.71 -10.17 -6.28
CA VAL A 171 -13.92 -11.34 -6.71
C VAL A 171 -14.51 -12.66 -6.16
N SER A 172 -15.81 -12.73 -5.89
CA SER A 172 -16.47 -13.83 -5.15
C SER A 172 -16.15 -15.23 -5.65
N ASP A 173 -16.06 -15.41 -6.96
CA ASP A 173 -16.09 -16.75 -7.57
C ASP A 173 -14.72 -17.45 -7.55
N ALA A 174 -13.63 -16.70 -7.33
CA ALA A 174 -12.25 -17.23 -7.33
C ALA A 174 -11.54 -17.08 -5.97
N LYS A 175 -12.25 -16.68 -4.91
CA LYS A 175 -11.67 -16.37 -3.58
C LYS A 175 -10.81 -17.50 -3.02
N GLU A 176 -11.26 -18.74 -3.11
CA GLU A 176 -10.50 -19.87 -2.57
C GLU A 176 -9.17 -20.09 -3.28
N HIS A 177 -9.17 -19.99 -4.62
CA HIS A 177 -7.98 -20.15 -5.44
C HIS A 177 -6.98 -19.03 -5.17
N LEU A 178 -7.45 -17.79 -5.13
CA LEU A 178 -6.63 -16.61 -4.83
C LEU A 178 -6.09 -16.64 -3.39
N ALA A 179 -6.87 -17.14 -2.43
CA ALA A 179 -6.44 -17.29 -1.04
C ALA A 179 -5.30 -18.31 -0.91
N ASN A 180 -5.38 -19.44 -1.62
CA ASN A 180 -4.29 -20.41 -1.64
C ASN A 180 -3.00 -19.79 -2.21
N ILE A 181 -3.12 -19.05 -3.32
CA ILE A 181 -1.99 -18.34 -3.94
C ILE A 181 -1.39 -17.34 -2.95
N ALA A 182 -2.21 -16.56 -2.25
CA ALA A 182 -1.75 -15.58 -1.27
C ALA A 182 -0.99 -16.22 -0.10
N VAL A 183 -1.52 -17.29 0.46
CA VAL A 183 -0.86 -18.01 1.55
C VAL A 183 0.46 -18.63 1.09
N ASP A 184 0.48 -19.31 -0.05
CA ASP A 184 1.70 -19.95 -0.54
C ASP A 184 2.77 -18.92 -0.95
N ALA A 185 2.38 -17.79 -1.53
CA ALA A 185 3.30 -16.69 -1.84
C ALA A 185 3.94 -16.09 -0.58
N VAL A 186 3.11 -15.73 0.42
CA VAL A 186 3.59 -15.13 1.67
C VAL A 186 4.46 -16.08 2.48
N LEU A 187 4.07 -17.36 2.59
CA LEU A 187 4.88 -18.36 3.29
C LEU A 187 6.23 -18.60 2.62
N ARG A 188 6.33 -18.38 1.30
CA ARG A 188 7.58 -18.56 0.56
C ARG A 188 8.56 -17.40 0.77
N ILE A 189 8.06 -16.18 0.85
CA ILE A 189 8.88 -14.98 1.09
C ILE A 189 9.19 -14.74 2.57
N ALA A 190 8.50 -15.42 3.48
CA ALA A 190 8.69 -15.26 4.92
C ALA A 190 10.14 -15.61 5.33
N GLU A 191 10.82 -14.62 5.93
CA GLU A 191 12.17 -14.78 6.45
C GLU A 191 12.16 -14.85 7.98
N LYS A 192 12.91 -15.80 8.54
CA LYS A 192 13.15 -15.83 9.98
C LYS A 192 14.33 -14.92 10.32
N ARG A 193 14.07 -13.78 10.97
CA ARG A 193 15.10 -12.84 11.47
C ARG A 193 15.17 -12.95 12.99
N GLY A 194 16.05 -13.84 13.47
CA GLY A 194 16.14 -14.19 14.89
C GLY A 194 14.93 -15.01 15.34
N GLU A 195 14.19 -14.51 16.33
CA GLU A 195 12.98 -15.17 16.85
C GLU A 195 11.69 -14.72 16.14
N LYS A 196 11.74 -13.64 15.35
CA LYS A 196 10.58 -13.10 14.65
C LYS A 196 10.61 -13.46 13.17
N ASN A 197 9.42 -13.69 12.62
CA ASN A 197 9.24 -13.77 11.17
C ASN A 197 9.09 -12.36 10.63
N TYR A 198 9.68 -12.11 9.47
CA TYR A 198 9.58 -10.88 8.73
C TYR A 198 9.08 -11.20 7.33
N VAL A 199 8.06 -10.47 6.88
CA VAL A 199 7.46 -10.62 5.56
C VAL A 199 7.50 -9.25 4.90
N ASP A 200 8.13 -9.21 3.73
CA ASP A 200 8.14 -8.03 2.87
C ASP A 200 7.29 -8.32 1.63
N VAL A 201 6.07 -7.78 1.61
CA VAL A 201 5.10 -8.03 0.55
C VAL A 201 5.58 -7.48 -0.79
N ASP A 202 6.50 -6.50 -0.80
CA ASP A 202 7.05 -5.95 -2.04
C ASP A 202 7.88 -6.99 -2.82
N LEU A 203 8.29 -8.08 -2.19
CA LEU A 203 8.95 -9.22 -2.83
C LEU A 203 8.00 -10.12 -3.65
N ILE A 204 6.68 -9.91 -3.53
CA ILE A 204 5.67 -10.56 -4.36
C ILE A 204 5.39 -9.64 -5.56
N GLN A 205 5.88 -10.02 -6.73
CA GLN A 205 5.60 -9.30 -7.96
C GLN A 205 4.21 -9.67 -8.48
N VAL A 206 3.39 -8.68 -8.81
CA VAL A 206 2.10 -8.94 -9.47
C VAL A 206 2.21 -8.50 -10.93
N ILE A 207 1.97 -9.43 -11.86
CA ILE A 207 1.95 -9.18 -13.30
C ILE A 207 0.52 -9.25 -13.80
N LYS A 208 0.01 -8.13 -14.31
CA LYS A 208 -1.34 -7.99 -14.83
C LYS A 208 -1.41 -8.37 -16.31
N LYS A 209 -2.26 -9.32 -16.67
CA LYS A 209 -2.51 -9.68 -18.08
C LYS A 209 -4.01 -9.85 -18.34
N GLN A 210 -4.52 -9.09 -19.29
CA GLN A 210 -5.91 -9.23 -19.72
C GLN A 210 -6.13 -10.51 -20.54
N GLY A 211 -7.24 -11.19 -20.31
CA GLY A 211 -7.67 -12.39 -21.03
C GLY A 211 -7.55 -13.68 -20.22
N GLY A 212 -8.52 -14.57 -20.38
CA GLY A 212 -8.73 -15.73 -19.49
C GLY A 212 -9.71 -15.44 -18.36
N GLY A 213 -9.84 -16.37 -17.42
CA GLY A 213 -10.65 -16.22 -16.21
C GLY A 213 -9.81 -15.95 -14.96
N ALA A 214 -10.45 -15.54 -13.87
CA ALA A 214 -9.79 -15.30 -12.58
C ALA A 214 -9.05 -16.55 -12.04
N LEU A 215 -9.58 -17.74 -12.32
CA LEU A 215 -8.97 -19.03 -11.97
C LEU A 215 -7.70 -19.35 -12.76
N ASP A 216 -7.44 -18.66 -13.88
CA ASP A 216 -6.19 -18.80 -14.64
C ASP A 216 -5.03 -18.03 -14.00
N THR A 217 -5.28 -17.33 -12.88
CA THR A 217 -4.23 -16.67 -12.08
C THR A 217 -3.30 -17.71 -11.49
N GLN A 218 -1.99 -17.51 -11.62
CA GLN A 218 -0.98 -18.51 -11.24
C GLN A 218 0.13 -17.90 -10.38
N LEU A 219 0.55 -18.66 -9.36
CA LEU A 219 1.76 -18.41 -8.60
C LEU A 219 2.96 -19.03 -9.33
N ILE A 220 3.95 -18.21 -9.65
CA ILE A 220 5.20 -18.59 -10.26
C ILE A 220 6.28 -18.57 -9.19
N MET A 221 6.96 -19.71 -9.01
CA MET A 221 8.04 -19.89 -8.04
C MET A 221 9.36 -19.31 -8.56
N GLY A 222 9.37 -17.99 -8.72
CA GLY A 222 10.49 -17.18 -9.19
C GLY A 222 9.99 -15.83 -9.71
N VAL A 223 10.66 -15.24 -10.69
CA VAL A 223 10.35 -13.87 -11.16
C VAL A 223 9.95 -13.87 -12.64
N VAL A 224 8.93 -13.09 -12.98
CA VAL A 224 8.47 -12.90 -14.36
C VAL A 224 8.91 -11.53 -14.85
N ILE A 225 9.50 -11.48 -16.04
CA ILE A 225 9.94 -10.25 -16.67
C ILE A 225 9.00 -9.95 -17.82
N ASP A 226 8.34 -8.80 -17.75
CA ASP A 226 7.40 -8.35 -18.78
C ASP A 226 8.13 -7.75 -20.00
N LYS A 227 8.99 -8.59 -20.60
CA LYS A 227 9.82 -8.32 -21.77
C LYS A 227 10.02 -9.61 -22.56
N GLU A 228 10.24 -9.45 -23.86
CA GLU A 228 10.62 -10.54 -24.75
C GLU A 228 12.14 -10.71 -24.84
N VAL A 229 12.56 -11.85 -25.36
CA VAL A 229 13.96 -12.09 -25.72
C VAL A 229 14.33 -11.19 -26.89
N VAL A 230 15.46 -10.50 -26.77
CA VAL A 230 15.81 -9.39 -27.67
C VAL A 230 16.03 -9.81 -29.13
N HIS A 231 16.54 -11.02 -29.37
CA HIS A 231 16.90 -11.48 -30.71
C HIS A 231 16.28 -12.85 -31.05
N PRO A 232 15.65 -13.04 -32.23
CA PRO A 232 14.99 -14.30 -32.60
C PRO A 232 15.88 -15.54 -32.62
N GLY A 233 17.18 -15.35 -32.88
CA GLY A 233 18.18 -16.43 -32.89
C GLY A 233 18.70 -16.86 -31.51
N MET A 234 18.23 -16.22 -30.43
CA MET A 234 18.56 -16.64 -29.07
C MET A 234 17.70 -17.85 -28.65
N PRO A 235 18.18 -18.69 -27.71
CA PRO A 235 17.34 -19.74 -27.15
C PRO A 235 16.14 -19.13 -26.43
N LYS A 236 14.96 -19.70 -26.65
CA LYS A 236 13.73 -19.32 -25.93
C LYS A 236 13.54 -20.07 -24.63
N ARG A 237 14.29 -21.15 -24.43
CA ARG A 237 14.24 -21.98 -23.24
C ARG A 237 15.65 -22.39 -22.85
N VAL A 238 16.02 -22.14 -21.60
CA VAL A 238 17.33 -22.44 -21.03
C VAL A 238 17.11 -23.22 -19.73
N GLU A 239 17.62 -24.44 -19.68
CA GLU A 239 17.62 -25.28 -18.48
C GLU A 239 18.92 -25.09 -17.69
N ASN A 240 18.86 -25.16 -16.36
CA ASN A 240 19.98 -24.85 -15.46
C ASN A 240 20.60 -23.48 -15.78
N ALA A 241 19.77 -22.45 -15.71
CA ALA A 241 20.15 -21.08 -16.01
C ALA A 241 21.14 -20.54 -14.97
N LYS A 242 22.24 -19.98 -15.48
CA LYS A 242 23.23 -19.14 -14.81
C LYS A 242 23.02 -17.70 -15.29
N ILE A 243 22.41 -16.90 -14.42
CA ILE A 243 21.83 -15.60 -14.74
C ILE A 243 22.78 -14.49 -14.32
N ALA A 244 23.21 -13.66 -15.27
CA ALA A 244 23.91 -12.41 -14.99
C ALA A 244 22.91 -11.25 -14.93
N LEU A 245 22.95 -10.47 -13.85
CA LEU A 245 22.15 -9.26 -13.66
C LEU A 245 23.04 -8.03 -13.84
N LEU A 246 22.77 -7.22 -14.87
CA LEU A 246 23.58 -6.06 -15.23
C LEU A 246 22.80 -4.74 -15.11
N ASP A 247 23.37 -3.77 -14.40
CA ASP A 247 22.90 -2.36 -14.37
C ASP A 247 23.71 -1.45 -15.33
N THR A 248 24.50 -2.06 -16.21
CA THR A 248 25.27 -1.38 -17.24
C THR A 248 24.72 -1.71 -18.63
N PRO A 249 24.73 -0.77 -19.59
CA PRO A 249 24.29 -1.09 -20.93
C PRO A 249 25.32 -1.96 -21.62
N LEU A 250 24.87 -2.83 -22.52
CA LEU A 250 25.75 -3.52 -23.48
C LEU A 250 25.76 -2.71 -24.77
N GLU A 251 26.18 -1.46 -24.67
CA GLU A 251 26.20 -0.46 -25.73
C GLU A 251 27.52 0.32 -25.66
N ILE A 252 27.89 1.00 -26.75
CA ILE A 252 29.05 1.87 -26.75
C ILE A 252 28.67 3.17 -26.05
N GLU A 253 29.24 3.39 -24.87
CA GLU A 253 29.00 4.61 -24.10
C GLU A 253 29.79 5.78 -24.68
N LYS A 254 29.18 6.96 -24.63
CA LYS A 254 29.89 8.20 -24.93
C LYS A 254 30.80 8.56 -23.77
N THR A 255 31.94 9.15 -24.08
CA THR A 255 32.87 9.65 -23.06
C THR A 255 32.20 10.74 -22.22
N GLU A 256 32.48 10.77 -20.91
CA GLU A 256 31.97 11.82 -20.02
C GLU A 256 32.56 13.20 -20.34
N ILE A 257 33.77 13.22 -20.91
CA ILE A 257 34.41 14.41 -21.45
C ILE A 257 34.08 14.55 -22.94
N ASP A 258 33.96 15.79 -23.41
CA ASP A 258 33.80 16.11 -24.82
C ASP A 258 35.00 15.60 -25.62
N ALA A 259 34.82 14.50 -26.35
CA ALA A 259 35.82 13.91 -27.22
C ALA A 259 35.36 14.01 -28.68
N GLU A 260 36.17 14.64 -29.51
CA GLU A 260 35.96 14.69 -30.96
C GLU A 260 36.87 13.68 -31.67
N ILE A 261 36.28 12.80 -32.47
CA ILE A 261 37.01 11.88 -33.34
C ILE A 261 37.04 12.47 -34.75
N ARG A 262 38.23 12.79 -35.27
CA ARG A 262 38.42 13.33 -36.62
C ARG A 262 38.89 12.24 -37.57
N ILE A 263 38.02 11.85 -38.49
CA ILE A 263 38.29 10.82 -39.50
C ILE A 263 38.72 11.51 -40.79
N THR A 264 39.98 11.30 -41.21
CA THR A 264 40.56 11.98 -42.39
C THR A 264 40.66 11.08 -43.62
N ASN A 265 40.49 9.77 -43.47
CA ASN A 265 40.48 8.84 -44.60
C ASN A 265 39.47 7.67 -44.39
N PRO A 266 39.07 6.97 -45.47
CA PRO A 266 38.12 5.85 -45.38
C PRO A 266 38.61 4.65 -44.55
N GLU A 267 39.92 4.42 -44.48
CA GLU A 267 40.51 3.31 -43.72
C GLU A 267 40.34 3.50 -42.21
N GLN A 268 40.49 4.73 -41.71
CA GLN A 268 40.21 5.10 -40.33
C GLN A 268 38.74 4.90 -39.97
N MET A 269 37.81 5.19 -40.89
CA MET A 269 36.38 4.92 -40.69
C MET A 269 36.14 3.43 -40.45
N LYS A 270 36.77 2.56 -41.26
CA LYS A 270 36.65 1.12 -41.10
C LYS A 270 37.26 0.64 -39.79
N ALA A 271 38.47 1.09 -39.45
CA ALA A 271 39.13 0.74 -38.19
C ALA A 271 38.31 1.16 -36.96
N PHE A 272 37.66 2.33 -37.02
CA PHE A 272 36.77 2.80 -35.97
C PHE A 272 35.56 1.87 -35.77
N LEU A 273 34.85 1.53 -36.85
CA LEU A 273 33.71 0.60 -36.82
C LEU A 273 34.11 -0.82 -36.35
N ASP A 274 35.28 -1.29 -36.79
CA ASP A 274 35.84 -2.57 -36.36
C ASP A 274 36.15 -2.55 -34.86
N GLN A 275 36.68 -1.43 -34.33
CA GLN A 275 36.96 -1.26 -32.91
C GLN A 275 35.69 -1.21 -32.06
N GLU A 276 34.66 -0.48 -32.51
CA GLU A 276 33.34 -0.47 -31.88
C GLU A 276 32.75 -1.89 -31.77
N THR A 277 32.82 -2.65 -32.86
CA THR A 277 32.38 -4.05 -32.91
C THR A 277 33.20 -4.93 -31.96
N GLN A 278 34.51 -4.68 -31.86
CA GLN A 278 35.42 -5.44 -31.02
C GLN A 278 35.14 -5.20 -29.52
N ILE A 279 34.87 -3.97 -29.11
CA ILE A 279 34.49 -3.64 -27.72
C ILE A 279 33.24 -4.42 -27.31
N LEU A 280 32.19 -4.38 -28.15
CA LEU A 280 30.95 -5.12 -27.89
C LEU A 280 31.18 -6.65 -27.85
N ARG A 281 32.04 -7.16 -28.73
CA ARG A 281 32.41 -8.58 -28.73
C ARG A 281 33.12 -8.97 -27.44
N GLU A 282 34.05 -8.17 -26.94
CA GLU A 282 34.80 -8.44 -25.71
C GLU A 282 33.89 -8.49 -24.48
N MET A 283 32.91 -7.57 -24.39
CA MET A 283 31.88 -7.60 -23.34
C MET A 283 31.10 -8.92 -23.34
N VAL A 284 30.64 -9.37 -24.52
CA VAL A 284 29.89 -10.63 -24.66
C VAL A 284 30.77 -11.85 -24.39
N GLU A 285 32.03 -11.82 -24.83
CA GLU A 285 32.98 -12.89 -24.53
C GLU A 285 33.26 -13.02 -23.03
N LYS A 286 33.30 -11.91 -22.30
CA LYS A 286 33.46 -11.92 -20.85
C LYS A 286 32.28 -12.62 -20.17
N LEU A 287 31.05 -12.29 -20.56
CA LEU A 287 29.84 -12.96 -20.07
C LEU A 287 29.88 -14.48 -20.33
N ALA A 288 30.29 -14.87 -21.53
CA ALA A 288 30.44 -16.28 -21.90
C ALA A 288 31.57 -16.99 -21.11
N LYS A 289 32.70 -16.33 -20.88
CA LYS A 289 33.84 -16.86 -20.10
C LYS A 289 33.48 -17.11 -18.64
N VAL A 290 32.69 -16.21 -18.05
CA VAL A 290 32.16 -16.36 -16.69
C VAL A 290 31.13 -17.50 -16.59
N GLY A 291 30.57 -17.91 -17.74
CA GLY A 291 29.65 -19.05 -17.86
C GLY A 291 28.18 -18.68 -17.73
N ALA A 292 27.83 -17.40 -17.96
CA ALA A 292 26.44 -16.98 -18.01
C ALA A 292 25.75 -17.53 -19.27
N ASN A 293 24.56 -18.09 -19.11
CA ASN A 293 23.71 -18.53 -20.23
C ASN A 293 22.42 -17.69 -20.36
N VAL A 294 22.16 -16.83 -19.36
CA VAL A 294 21.08 -15.84 -19.37
C VAL A 294 21.66 -14.50 -18.89
N VAL A 295 21.31 -13.42 -19.58
CA VAL A 295 21.72 -12.05 -19.24
C VAL A 295 20.48 -11.18 -19.18
N ILE A 296 20.30 -10.49 -18.05
CA ILE A 296 19.20 -9.54 -17.86
C ILE A 296 19.83 -8.18 -17.58
N CYS A 297 19.64 -7.25 -18.51
CA CYS A 297 20.12 -5.88 -18.40
C CYS A 297 18.99 -4.94 -18.01
N GLN A 298 19.23 -4.10 -17.00
CA GLN A 298 18.36 -2.97 -16.68
C GLN A 298 18.39 -1.90 -17.77
N LYS A 299 19.53 -1.75 -18.45
CA LYS A 299 19.72 -0.80 -19.56
C LYS A 299 19.58 -1.50 -20.92
N GLY A 300 19.98 -0.81 -21.99
CA GLY A 300 19.89 -1.32 -23.35
C GLY A 300 20.97 -2.35 -23.71
N ILE A 301 20.79 -2.98 -24.86
CA ILE A 301 21.72 -3.93 -25.47
C ILE A 301 21.76 -3.60 -26.97
N ASP A 302 22.94 -3.28 -27.48
CA ASP A 302 23.17 -2.94 -28.88
C ASP A 302 22.90 -4.14 -29.82
N ASP A 303 22.44 -3.89 -31.04
CA ASP A 303 22.08 -4.94 -32.00
C ASP A 303 23.28 -5.83 -32.38
N VAL A 304 24.49 -5.28 -32.44
CA VAL A 304 25.72 -6.04 -32.67
C VAL A 304 26.00 -6.99 -31.50
N ALA A 305 25.82 -6.51 -30.26
CA ALA A 305 25.97 -7.31 -29.06
C ALA A 305 24.90 -8.41 -28.98
N GLN A 306 23.64 -8.11 -29.34
CA GLN A 306 22.55 -9.10 -29.42
C GLN A 306 22.90 -10.25 -30.37
N HIS A 307 23.47 -9.95 -31.53
CA HIS A 307 23.88 -10.98 -32.49
C HIS A 307 25.03 -11.85 -31.96
N PHE A 308 26.00 -11.27 -31.25
CA PHE A 308 27.06 -12.06 -30.60
C PHE A 308 26.53 -12.94 -29.46
N LEU A 309 25.60 -12.43 -28.64
CA LEU A 309 24.93 -13.20 -27.59
C LEU A 309 24.15 -14.39 -28.18
N ALA A 310 23.43 -14.16 -29.28
CA ALA A 310 22.71 -15.21 -30.00
C ALA A 310 23.66 -16.31 -30.52
N LYS A 311 24.80 -15.93 -31.13
CA LYS A 311 25.82 -16.89 -31.59
C LYS A 311 26.41 -17.73 -30.46
N LYS A 312 26.50 -17.18 -29.25
CA LYS A 312 26.98 -17.88 -28.05
C LYS A 312 25.86 -18.69 -27.36
N GLY A 313 24.62 -18.60 -27.84
CA GLY A 313 23.47 -19.28 -27.22
C GLY A 313 23.07 -18.70 -25.87
N ILE A 314 23.31 -17.40 -25.65
CA ILE A 314 22.96 -16.70 -24.40
C ILE A 314 21.61 -16.02 -24.60
N LEU A 315 20.63 -16.31 -23.73
CA LEU A 315 19.34 -15.62 -23.70
C LEU A 315 19.55 -14.23 -23.09
N ALA A 316 19.10 -13.18 -23.77
CA ALA A 316 19.22 -11.82 -23.26
C ALA A 316 17.89 -11.07 -23.20
N VAL A 317 17.71 -10.30 -22.13
CA VAL A 317 16.60 -9.37 -21.92
C VAL A 317 17.17 -7.99 -21.66
N ARG A 318 16.63 -6.96 -22.34
CA ARG A 318 17.04 -5.55 -22.18
C ARG A 318 15.95 -4.72 -21.52
N ARG A 319 16.34 -3.61 -20.91
CA ARG A 319 15.43 -2.62 -20.30
C ARG A 319 14.49 -3.25 -19.25
N ALA A 320 15.02 -4.14 -18.42
CA ALA A 320 14.31 -4.67 -17.26
C ALA A 320 14.09 -3.56 -16.22
N LYS A 321 12.96 -3.61 -15.48
CA LYS A 321 12.70 -2.63 -14.42
C LYS A 321 13.66 -2.87 -13.26
N GLN A 322 14.09 -1.80 -12.59
CA GLN A 322 14.95 -1.89 -11.40
C GLN A 322 14.32 -2.78 -10.32
N SER A 323 13.02 -2.63 -10.08
CA SER A 323 12.28 -3.44 -9.10
C SER A 323 12.23 -4.94 -9.46
N ASP A 324 12.31 -5.29 -10.74
CA ASP A 324 12.39 -6.69 -11.18
C ASP A 324 13.81 -7.24 -10.98
N MET A 325 14.84 -6.40 -11.20
CA MET A 325 16.24 -6.75 -10.96
C MET A 325 16.51 -7.08 -9.49
N GLU A 326 15.98 -6.26 -8.57
CA GLU A 326 16.10 -6.48 -7.12
C GLU A 326 15.43 -7.80 -6.70
N LYS A 327 14.23 -8.08 -7.24
CA LYS A 327 13.53 -9.36 -7.02
C LYS A 327 14.28 -10.55 -7.60
N LEU A 328 14.82 -10.42 -8.81
CA LEU A 328 15.64 -11.46 -9.45
C LEU A 328 16.89 -11.76 -8.63
N ALA A 329 17.57 -10.74 -8.13
CA ALA A 329 18.74 -10.89 -7.26
C ALA A 329 18.37 -11.68 -6.00
N ARG A 330 17.24 -11.35 -5.35
CA ARG A 330 16.72 -12.08 -4.19
C ARG A 330 16.29 -13.51 -4.51
N ALA A 331 15.67 -13.74 -5.66
CA ALA A 331 15.16 -15.05 -6.04
C ALA A 331 16.30 -16.01 -6.45
N THR A 332 17.22 -15.53 -7.28
CA THR A 332 18.28 -16.33 -7.91
C THR A 332 19.58 -16.37 -7.11
N GLY A 333 19.77 -15.42 -6.18
CA GLY A 333 21.02 -15.22 -5.46
C GLY A 333 22.09 -14.42 -6.22
N ALA A 334 21.77 -13.92 -7.42
CA ALA A 334 22.69 -13.11 -8.22
C ALA A 334 23.03 -11.78 -7.52
N ARG A 335 24.24 -11.27 -7.77
CA ARG A 335 24.60 -9.87 -7.48
C ARG A 335 24.29 -9.02 -8.69
N ILE A 336 23.65 -7.86 -8.49
CA ILE A 336 23.48 -6.87 -9.55
C ILE A 336 24.85 -6.21 -9.77
N VAL A 337 25.36 -6.33 -11.00
CA VAL A 337 26.70 -5.85 -11.37
C VAL A 337 26.59 -4.58 -12.20
N THR A 338 27.27 -3.53 -11.75
CA THR A 338 27.32 -2.21 -12.41
C THR A 338 28.47 -2.10 -13.41
N ASN A 339 29.49 -2.95 -13.32
CA ASN A 339 30.59 -3.00 -14.27
C ASN A 339 30.81 -4.45 -14.71
N ILE A 340 30.67 -4.73 -16.01
CA ILE A 340 30.90 -6.06 -16.60
C ILE A 340 32.29 -6.56 -16.25
N ASP A 341 33.25 -5.65 -16.02
CA ASP A 341 34.60 -6.06 -15.72
C ASP A 341 34.79 -6.76 -14.37
N ASP A 342 33.92 -6.46 -13.42
CA ASP A 342 33.93 -7.02 -12.07
C ASP A 342 33.09 -8.30 -11.97
N LEU A 343 32.52 -8.77 -13.08
CA LEU A 343 31.66 -9.93 -13.09
C LEU A 343 32.48 -11.21 -12.89
N THR A 344 32.17 -11.95 -11.82
CA THR A 344 32.77 -13.24 -11.50
C THR A 344 31.72 -14.36 -11.54
N PRO A 345 32.14 -15.65 -11.61
CA PRO A 345 31.19 -16.77 -11.59
C PRO A 345 30.36 -16.86 -10.30
N GLN A 346 30.81 -16.24 -9.20
CA GLN A 346 30.10 -16.20 -7.92
C GLN A 346 28.94 -15.20 -7.92
N ASP A 347 28.96 -14.23 -8.84
CA ASP A 347 27.92 -13.20 -8.96
C ASP A 347 26.70 -13.67 -9.74
N LEU A 348 26.80 -14.82 -10.42
CA LEU A 348 25.72 -15.39 -11.21
C LEU A 348 24.64 -16.00 -10.31
N GLY A 349 23.39 -15.72 -10.65
CA GLY A 349 22.23 -16.39 -10.04
C GLY A 349 21.96 -17.74 -10.67
N GLU A 350 21.27 -18.61 -9.94
CA GLU A 350 20.89 -19.94 -10.42
C GLU A 350 19.37 -20.12 -10.46
N ALA A 351 18.85 -20.63 -11.58
CA ALA A 351 17.46 -21.05 -11.74
C ALA A 351 17.38 -22.35 -12.55
N GLN A 352 16.37 -23.18 -12.32
CA GLN A 352 16.20 -24.43 -13.07
C GLN A 352 15.77 -24.18 -14.51
N LEU A 353 14.91 -23.19 -14.74
CA LEU A 353 14.33 -22.92 -16.04
C LEU A 353 14.19 -21.42 -16.27
N VAL A 354 14.68 -20.94 -17.42
CA VAL A 354 14.34 -19.62 -17.95
C VAL A 354 13.68 -19.81 -19.31
N GLU A 355 12.45 -19.36 -19.47
CA GLU A 355 11.65 -19.61 -20.67
C GLU A 355 10.86 -18.37 -21.10
N GLU A 356 10.94 -18.04 -22.40
CA GLU A 356 10.02 -17.10 -23.03
C GLU A 356 8.70 -17.83 -23.33
N ARG A 357 7.63 -17.43 -22.63
CA ARG A 357 6.27 -17.93 -22.87
C ARG A 357 5.38 -16.81 -23.36
N ARG A 358 4.38 -17.19 -24.15
CA ARG A 358 3.34 -16.26 -24.59
C ARG A 358 2.12 -16.40 -23.69
N VAL A 359 1.75 -15.32 -23.01
CA VAL A 359 0.54 -15.23 -22.18
C VAL A 359 -0.25 -14.01 -22.64
N ALA A 360 -1.55 -14.14 -22.85
CA ALA A 360 -2.40 -13.04 -23.32
C ALA A 360 -1.90 -12.36 -24.61
N ASN A 361 -1.37 -13.15 -25.54
CA ASN A 361 -0.74 -12.69 -26.79
C ASN A 361 0.57 -11.90 -26.64
N GLU A 362 1.05 -11.66 -25.42
CA GLU A 362 2.33 -10.99 -25.13
C GLU A 362 3.39 -12.02 -24.74
N LYS A 363 4.65 -11.75 -25.12
CA LYS A 363 5.78 -12.61 -24.75
C LYS A 363 6.40 -12.07 -23.47
N MET A 364 6.66 -12.98 -22.53
CA MET A 364 7.32 -12.67 -21.26
C MET A 364 8.33 -13.75 -20.93
N VAL A 365 9.36 -13.39 -20.18
CA VAL A 365 10.39 -14.33 -19.74
C VAL A 365 10.11 -14.76 -18.30
N PHE A 366 9.96 -16.05 -18.09
CA PHE A 366 9.71 -16.69 -16.80
C PHE A 366 11.02 -17.24 -16.27
N VAL A 367 11.39 -16.87 -15.05
CA VAL A 367 12.52 -17.42 -14.32
C VAL A 367 11.98 -18.30 -13.19
N GLU A 368 12.12 -19.62 -13.32
CA GLU A 368 11.48 -20.62 -12.46
C GLU A 368 12.48 -21.60 -11.81
N GLY A 369 12.08 -22.17 -10.68
CA GLY A 369 12.85 -23.19 -9.97
C GLY A 369 14.14 -22.65 -9.35
N CYS A 370 14.09 -21.43 -8.81
CA CYS A 370 15.17 -20.91 -8.00
C CYS A 370 15.28 -21.73 -6.69
N LYS A 371 16.50 -21.98 -6.19
CA LYS A 371 16.73 -22.86 -5.02
C LYS A 371 15.97 -22.40 -3.77
N ASN A 372 15.91 -21.09 -3.53
CA ASN A 372 15.09 -20.50 -2.49
C ASN A 372 14.59 -19.12 -2.93
N PRO A 373 13.51 -19.04 -3.75
CA PRO A 373 12.98 -17.79 -4.23
C PRO A 373 12.41 -17.03 -3.05
N ARG A 374 13.20 -16.08 -2.53
CA ARG A 374 12.74 -15.08 -1.56
C ARG A 374 11.90 -13.98 -2.20
N ALA A 375 11.74 -14.03 -3.52
CA ALA A 375 10.80 -13.25 -4.30
C ALA A 375 10.05 -14.19 -5.23
N VAL A 376 8.74 -13.96 -5.37
CA VAL A 376 7.83 -14.77 -6.19
C VAL A 376 6.99 -13.87 -7.07
N SER A 377 6.39 -14.41 -8.13
CA SER A 377 5.52 -13.66 -9.03
C SER A 377 4.14 -14.28 -9.10
N VAL A 378 3.11 -13.44 -9.13
CA VAL A 378 1.73 -13.85 -9.38
C VAL A 378 1.29 -13.23 -10.69
N VAL A 379 0.95 -14.07 -11.67
CA VAL A 379 0.41 -13.62 -12.95
C VAL A 379 -1.11 -13.60 -12.84
N VAL A 380 -1.68 -12.40 -12.73
CA VAL A 380 -3.12 -12.18 -12.58
C VAL A 380 -3.78 -12.11 -13.94
N ARG A 381 -4.86 -12.86 -14.10
CA ARG A 381 -5.63 -12.95 -15.34
C ARG A 381 -7.12 -12.72 -15.09
N ALA A 382 -7.76 -11.95 -15.96
CA ALA A 382 -9.21 -11.77 -15.99
C ALA A 382 -9.67 -11.27 -17.36
N GLY A 383 -10.96 -11.43 -17.68
CA GLY A 383 -11.49 -11.06 -19.00
C GLY A 383 -11.39 -9.57 -19.33
N LEU A 384 -11.60 -8.70 -18.34
CA LEU A 384 -11.57 -7.24 -18.47
C LEU A 384 -10.45 -6.66 -17.62
N GLU A 385 -9.79 -5.60 -18.10
CA GLU A 385 -8.71 -4.90 -17.39
C GLU A 385 -9.15 -4.44 -16.00
N ARG A 386 -10.35 -3.85 -15.87
CA ARG A 386 -10.93 -3.46 -14.57
C ARG A 386 -11.03 -4.62 -13.58
N ALA A 387 -11.31 -5.83 -14.06
CA ALA A 387 -11.35 -7.02 -13.21
C ALA A 387 -9.94 -7.50 -12.83
N VAL A 388 -8.95 -7.35 -13.71
CA VAL A 388 -7.54 -7.62 -13.40
C VAL A 388 -7.06 -6.69 -12.28
N ASP A 389 -7.35 -5.40 -12.37
CA ASP A 389 -6.98 -4.41 -11.35
C ASP A 389 -7.64 -4.72 -10.00
N GLU A 390 -8.91 -5.15 -10.00
CA GLU A 390 -9.61 -5.51 -8.76
C GLU A 390 -9.06 -6.79 -8.12
N ILE A 391 -8.66 -7.78 -8.93
CA ILE A 391 -8.01 -8.99 -8.42
C ILE A 391 -6.62 -8.68 -7.87
N GLU A 392 -5.82 -7.87 -8.58
CA GLU A 392 -4.51 -7.39 -8.09
C GLU A 392 -4.65 -6.74 -6.71
N ARG A 393 -5.59 -5.81 -6.56
CA ARG A 393 -5.86 -5.13 -5.28
C ARG A 393 -6.31 -6.11 -4.20
N SER A 394 -7.22 -7.02 -4.54
CA SER A 394 -7.70 -8.04 -3.61
C SER A 394 -6.59 -8.96 -3.12
N LEU A 395 -5.71 -9.39 -4.03
CA LEU A 395 -4.54 -10.21 -3.71
C LEU A 395 -3.52 -9.45 -2.86
N HIS A 396 -3.26 -8.18 -3.19
CA HIS A 396 -2.34 -7.35 -2.42
C HIS A 396 -2.77 -7.22 -0.95
N ASP A 397 -4.06 -6.96 -0.71
CA ASP A 397 -4.59 -6.86 0.66
C ASP A 397 -4.59 -8.22 1.36
N ALA A 398 -4.80 -9.32 0.62
CA ALA A 398 -4.62 -10.67 1.14
C ALA A 398 -3.16 -10.96 1.52
N PHE A 399 -2.18 -10.55 0.69
CA PHE A 399 -0.76 -10.72 1.00
C PHE A 399 -0.39 -9.96 2.27
N LYS A 400 -0.85 -8.71 2.43
CA LYS A 400 -0.59 -7.90 3.62
C LYS A 400 -1.29 -8.44 4.87
N ALA A 401 -2.55 -8.89 4.77
CA ALA A 401 -3.28 -9.50 5.88
C ALA A 401 -2.62 -10.81 6.37
N VAL A 402 -2.25 -11.71 5.44
CA VAL A 402 -1.54 -12.96 5.77
C VAL A 402 -0.13 -12.65 6.28
N GLY A 403 0.59 -11.71 5.66
CA GLY A 403 1.92 -11.28 6.10
C GLY A 403 1.91 -10.74 7.53
N THR A 404 0.88 -9.95 7.86
CA THR A 404 0.65 -9.44 9.23
C THR A 404 0.42 -10.58 10.21
N ALA A 405 -0.39 -11.57 9.86
CA ALA A 405 -0.63 -12.75 10.69
C ALA A 405 0.63 -13.63 10.86
N VAL A 406 1.54 -13.63 9.89
CA VAL A 406 2.83 -14.35 9.97
C VAL A 406 3.83 -13.61 10.88
N MET A 407 3.85 -12.27 10.82
CA MET A 407 4.71 -11.42 11.66
C MET A 407 4.23 -11.36 13.12
N ASP A 408 2.91 -11.25 13.32
CA ASP A 408 2.25 -11.31 14.63
C ASP A 408 1.23 -12.47 14.63
N PRO A 409 1.62 -13.65 15.16
CA PRO A 409 0.83 -14.88 15.08
C PRO A 409 -0.32 -14.91 16.10
N ARG A 410 -1.11 -13.85 16.14
CA ARG A 410 -2.28 -13.68 17.00
C ARG A 410 -3.48 -13.31 16.15
N ILE A 411 -4.59 -14.02 16.35
CA ILE A 411 -5.83 -13.81 15.62
C ILE A 411 -6.98 -13.41 16.55
N LEU A 412 -7.94 -12.69 15.98
CA LEU A 412 -9.13 -12.19 16.63
C LEU A 412 -10.40 -12.64 15.88
N PRO A 413 -11.54 -12.77 16.59
CA PRO A 413 -12.81 -13.00 15.94
C PRO A 413 -13.24 -11.73 15.18
N GLY A 414 -13.52 -11.88 13.88
CA GLY A 414 -13.99 -10.78 13.04
C GLY A 414 -15.49 -10.49 13.22
N ALA A 415 -16.15 -10.05 12.15
CA ALA A 415 -17.60 -9.75 12.13
C ALA A 415 -18.05 -8.76 13.23
N GLY A 416 -17.18 -7.83 13.62
CA GLY A 416 -17.46 -6.85 14.68
C GLY A 416 -17.36 -7.40 16.11
N ALA A 417 -17.13 -8.71 16.32
CA ALA A 417 -17.09 -9.34 17.64
C ALA A 417 -16.04 -8.68 18.55
N THR A 418 -14.81 -8.54 18.05
CA THR A 418 -13.71 -7.89 18.78
C THR A 418 -14.07 -6.49 19.28
N TYR A 419 -14.75 -5.68 18.46
CA TYR A 419 -15.13 -4.32 18.83
C TYR A 419 -16.21 -4.25 19.91
N VAL A 420 -17.17 -5.19 19.92
CA VAL A 420 -18.19 -5.26 20.98
C VAL A 420 -17.55 -5.67 22.32
N GLU A 421 -16.61 -6.63 22.30
CA GLU A 421 -15.94 -7.05 23.54
C GLU A 421 -15.03 -5.94 24.08
N ILE A 422 -14.32 -5.21 23.20
CA ILE A 422 -13.56 -4.01 23.57
C ILE A 422 -14.48 -2.99 24.23
N ALA A 423 -15.62 -2.67 23.61
CA ALA A 423 -16.57 -1.70 24.17
C ALA A 423 -17.06 -2.12 25.56
N ARG A 424 -17.36 -3.41 25.76
CA ARG A 424 -17.76 -3.95 27.07
C ARG A 424 -16.66 -3.77 28.13
N LYS A 425 -15.44 -4.20 27.82
CA LYS A 425 -14.31 -4.15 28.76
C LYS A 425 -13.83 -2.74 29.07
N VAL A 426 -13.79 -1.86 28.07
CA VAL A 426 -13.46 -0.45 28.28
C VAL A 426 -14.52 0.24 29.14
N ARG A 427 -15.80 -0.11 28.98
CA ARG A 427 -16.89 0.40 29.82
C ARG A 427 -16.77 -0.10 31.28
N GLU A 428 -16.39 -1.37 31.49
CA GLU A 428 -16.04 -1.91 32.82
C GLU A 428 -14.81 -1.21 33.44
N TYR A 429 -13.84 -0.81 32.61
CA TYR A 429 -12.66 -0.07 33.05
C TYR A 429 -12.98 1.39 33.40
N ALA A 430 -13.89 2.03 32.67
CA ALA A 430 -14.26 3.43 32.88
C ALA A 430 -14.69 3.71 34.32
N THR A 431 -15.43 2.80 34.95
CA THR A 431 -15.88 2.92 36.35
C THR A 431 -14.71 2.94 37.36
N LYS A 432 -13.52 2.46 36.97
CA LYS A 432 -12.31 2.44 37.81
C LYS A 432 -11.46 3.71 37.65
N VAL A 433 -11.59 4.42 36.53
CA VAL A 433 -10.81 5.65 36.26
C VAL A 433 -11.30 6.81 37.11
N GLY A 434 -12.62 6.99 37.20
CA GLY A 434 -13.26 8.08 37.95
C GLY A 434 -13.05 9.48 37.34
N GLY A 435 -13.71 10.47 37.93
CA GLY A 435 -13.56 11.88 37.55
C GLY A 435 -14.05 12.23 36.14
N LYS A 436 -13.53 13.31 35.57
CA LYS A 436 -13.92 13.79 34.23
C LYS A 436 -13.40 12.92 33.09
N GLU A 437 -12.31 12.21 33.31
CA GLU A 437 -11.72 11.32 32.29
C GLU A 437 -12.57 10.07 32.08
N GLN A 438 -13.31 9.62 33.09
CA GLN A 438 -14.29 8.52 32.96
C GLN A 438 -15.27 8.78 31.80
N LEU A 439 -15.80 10.00 31.67
CA LEU A 439 -16.73 10.35 30.60
C LEU A 439 -16.12 10.18 29.20
N ALA A 440 -14.82 10.45 29.07
CA ALA A 440 -14.11 10.26 27.81
C ALA A 440 -13.84 8.77 27.52
N VAL A 441 -13.59 7.96 28.55
CA VAL A 441 -13.43 6.51 28.41
C VAL A 441 -14.77 5.84 28.04
N GLU A 442 -15.88 6.29 28.62
CA GLU A 442 -17.24 5.83 28.25
C GLU A 442 -17.58 6.21 26.81
N ALA A 443 -17.30 7.45 26.42
CA ALA A 443 -17.47 7.93 25.05
C ALA A 443 -16.65 7.11 24.03
N PHE A 444 -15.43 6.72 24.40
CA PHE A 444 -14.61 5.82 23.58
C PHE A 444 -15.28 4.45 23.42
N ALA A 445 -15.77 3.86 24.51
CA ALA A 445 -16.45 2.57 24.45
C ALA A 445 -17.67 2.60 23.50
N ASP A 446 -18.43 3.69 23.52
CA ASP A 446 -19.58 3.87 22.62
C ASP A 446 -19.16 4.11 21.17
N ALA A 447 -18.04 4.80 20.94
CA ALA A 447 -17.51 5.04 19.61
C ALA A 447 -17.06 3.75 18.92
N VAL A 448 -16.43 2.83 19.66
CA VAL A 448 -15.90 1.57 19.11
C VAL A 448 -17.01 0.67 18.54
N GLU A 449 -18.24 0.75 19.07
CA GLU A 449 -19.39 0.02 18.56
C GLU A 449 -19.89 0.52 17.18
N ILE A 450 -19.31 1.59 16.62
CA ILE A 450 -19.68 2.06 15.27
C ILE A 450 -19.41 1.01 14.20
N ILE A 451 -18.40 0.16 14.37
CA ILE A 451 -18.03 -0.87 13.40
C ILE A 451 -19.15 -1.91 13.25
N PRO A 452 -19.59 -2.63 14.30
CA PRO A 452 -20.71 -3.55 14.18
C PRO A 452 -22.03 -2.84 13.79
N LYS A 453 -22.24 -1.58 14.20
CA LYS A 453 -23.40 -0.77 13.75
C LYS A 453 -23.39 -0.54 12.24
N ALA A 454 -22.24 -0.12 11.69
CA ALA A 454 -22.09 0.13 10.27
C ALA A 454 -22.19 -1.15 9.44
N LEU A 455 -21.69 -2.29 9.95
CA LEU A 455 -21.89 -3.60 9.31
C LEU A 455 -23.38 -3.96 9.21
N ALA A 456 -24.16 -3.72 10.27
CA ALA A 456 -25.60 -3.96 10.27
C ALA A 456 -26.35 -3.00 9.34
N GLU A 457 -26.02 -1.70 9.39
CA GLU A 457 -26.63 -0.65 8.56
C GLU A 457 -26.40 -0.93 7.06
N ASN A 458 -25.17 -1.26 6.68
CA ASN A 458 -24.83 -1.60 5.29
C ASN A 458 -25.47 -2.91 4.82
N ALA A 459 -25.80 -3.82 5.74
CA ALA A 459 -26.56 -5.02 5.44
C ALA A 459 -28.09 -4.82 5.38
N GLY A 460 -28.58 -3.60 5.64
CA GLY A 460 -30.02 -3.30 5.69
C GLY A 460 -30.73 -3.82 6.95
N LEU A 461 -29.97 -4.15 7.99
CA LEU A 461 -30.48 -4.63 9.27
C LEU A 461 -30.68 -3.45 10.24
N ASP A 462 -31.52 -3.63 11.26
CA ASP A 462 -31.68 -2.64 12.33
C ASP A 462 -30.45 -2.67 13.28
N PRO A 463 -29.60 -1.63 13.27
CA PRO A 463 -28.39 -1.62 14.08
C PRO A 463 -28.65 -1.67 15.59
N ILE A 464 -29.81 -1.17 16.05
CA ILE A 464 -30.16 -1.14 17.48
C ILE A 464 -30.43 -2.55 17.98
N ASN A 465 -31.21 -3.33 17.22
CA ASN A 465 -31.52 -4.71 17.58
C ASN A 465 -30.27 -5.57 17.56
N VAL A 466 -29.46 -5.45 16.50
CA VAL A 466 -28.19 -6.19 16.37
C VAL A 466 -27.26 -5.92 17.54
N ILE A 467 -27.02 -4.64 17.89
CA ILE A 467 -26.12 -4.30 19.00
C ILE A 467 -26.67 -4.79 20.35
N THR A 468 -27.98 -4.68 20.56
CA THR A 468 -28.63 -5.20 21.77
C THR A 468 -28.41 -6.71 21.90
N GLU A 469 -28.62 -7.47 20.83
CA GLU A 469 -28.42 -8.91 20.81
C GLU A 469 -26.95 -9.30 21.00
N LEU A 470 -26.02 -8.60 20.35
CA LEU A 470 -24.57 -8.84 20.50
C LEU A 470 -24.10 -8.57 21.93
N ARG A 471 -24.52 -7.44 22.53
CA ARG A 471 -24.22 -7.13 23.94
C ARG A 471 -24.73 -8.22 24.86
N ALA A 472 -25.95 -8.71 24.64
CA ALA A 472 -26.50 -9.82 25.42
C ALA A 472 -25.69 -11.12 25.24
N ALA A 473 -25.27 -11.45 24.02
CA ALA A 473 -24.42 -12.61 23.74
C ALA A 473 -23.05 -12.51 24.44
N HIS A 474 -22.46 -11.30 24.50
CA HIS A 474 -21.16 -11.04 25.11
C HIS A 474 -21.14 -11.12 26.65
N THR A 475 -22.30 -11.09 27.30
CA THR A 475 -22.40 -11.34 28.75
C THR A 475 -22.19 -12.81 29.12
N LYS A 476 -22.34 -13.73 28.16
CA LYS A 476 -22.15 -15.17 28.38
C LYS A 476 -20.66 -15.52 28.44
N GLN A 477 -20.36 -16.69 29.02
CA GLN A 477 -19.01 -17.24 28.98
C GLN A 477 -18.55 -17.42 27.52
N ASP A 478 -17.31 -17.04 27.23
CA ASP A 478 -16.71 -17.02 25.89
C ASP A 478 -17.50 -16.19 24.86
N GLY A 479 -18.30 -15.22 25.33
CA GLY A 479 -19.14 -14.39 24.49
C GLY A 479 -18.38 -13.54 23.44
N PHE A 480 -17.09 -13.28 23.66
CA PHE A 480 -16.23 -12.47 22.80
C PHE A 480 -16.11 -12.98 21.36
N VAL A 481 -16.46 -14.23 21.10
CA VAL A 481 -16.42 -14.83 19.75
C VAL A 481 -17.63 -14.44 18.88
N TYR A 482 -18.70 -13.90 19.49
CA TYR A 482 -19.93 -13.63 18.78
C TYR A 482 -19.87 -12.31 17.99
N GLY A 483 -19.99 -12.39 16.67
CA GLY A 483 -20.10 -11.25 15.76
C GLY A 483 -21.46 -11.18 15.07
N VAL A 484 -21.65 -10.16 14.23
CA VAL A 484 -22.89 -9.99 13.46
C VAL A 484 -22.92 -10.90 12.24
N ASP A 485 -23.98 -11.69 12.08
CA ASP A 485 -24.32 -12.25 10.78
C ASP A 485 -25.06 -11.19 9.96
N ILE A 486 -24.41 -10.71 8.90
CA ILE A 486 -24.98 -9.72 7.98
C ILE A 486 -26.20 -10.21 7.20
N THR A 487 -26.51 -11.50 7.21
CA THR A 487 -27.68 -12.06 6.51
C THR A 487 -28.91 -12.11 7.41
N THR A 488 -28.71 -12.52 8.67
CA THR A 488 -29.82 -12.76 9.62
C THR A 488 -29.93 -11.71 10.71
N GLY A 489 -28.88 -10.92 10.94
CA GLY A 489 -28.74 -9.98 12.06
C GLY A 489 -28.49 -10.62 13.42
N LYS A 490 -28.35 -11.94 13.48
CA LYS A 490 -28.17 -12.66 14.74
C LYS A 490 -26.68 -12.81 15.12
N PRO A 491 -26.38 -12.96 16.42
CA PRO A 491 -25.03 -13.29 16.87
C PRO A 491 -24.57 -14.66 16.37
N ILE A 492 -23.40 -14.71 15.71
CA ILE A 492 -22.75 -15.95 15.25
C ILE A 492 -21.31 -16.07 15.77
N ASP A 493 -20.83 -17.29 15.97
CA ASP A 493 -19.45 -17.56 16.38
C ASP A 493 -18.49 -17.32 15.19
N ALA A 494 -17.79 -16.19 15.19
CA ALA A 494 -16.94 -15.76 14.08
C ALA A 494 -15.83 -16.77 13.76
N PHE A 495 -15.25 -17.43 14.77
CA PHE A 495 -14.21 -18.44 14.54
C PHE A 495 -14.77 -19.68 13.84
N LYS A 496 -15.96 -20.15 14.22
CA LYS A 496 -16.61 -21.29 13.56
C LYS A 496 -16.99 -21.00 12.12
N TYR A 497 -17.43 -19.77 11.85
CA TYR A 497 -17.72 -19.31 10.49
C TYR A 497 -16.47 -18.94 9.68
N GLY A 498 -15.28 -19.01 10.29
CA GLY A 498 -14.01 -18.72 9.62
C GLY A 498 -13.77 -17.25 9.31
N ILE A 499 -14.46 -16.34 10.01
CA ILE A 499 -14.26 -14.89 9.90
C ILE A 499 -13.20 -14.49 10.92
N ILE A 500 -11.96 -14.37 10.45
CA ILE A 500 -10.77 -14.24 11.30
C ILE A 500 -9.95 -13.04 10.83
N GLU A 501 -9.52 -12.22 11.78
CA GLU A 501 -8.69 -11.04 11.54
C GLU A 501 -7.35 -11.15 12.29
N PRO A 502 -6.22 -10.68 11.72
CA PRO A 502 -4.97 -10.56 12.44
C PRO A 502 -5.08 -9.54 13.58
N ALA A 503 -4.54 -9.83 14.77
CA ALA A 503 -4.66 -8.94 15.92
C ALA A 503 -4.02 -7.56 15.69
N ASN A 504 -2.88 -7.53 14.99
CA ASN A 504 -2.16 -6.30 14.69
C ASN A 504 -2.98 -5.33 13.81
N LEU A 505 -3.92 -5.83 13.01
CA LEU A 505 -4.84 -5.03 12.22
C LEU A 505 -5.72 -4.15 13.11
N THR A 506 -6.41 -4.75 14.07
CA THR A 506 -7.28 -4.02 15.02
C THR A 506 -6.47 -3.10 15.92
N ILE A 507 -5.29 -3.55 16.36
CA ILE A 507 -4.37 -2.74 17.20
C ILE A 507 -3.99 -1.45 16.47
N GLN A 508 -3.51 -1.55 15.24
CA GLN A 508 -3.09 -0.38 14.48
C GLN A 508 -4.27 0.52 14.12
N ALA A 509 -5.41 -0.05 13.72
CA ALA A 509 -6.59 0.73 13.40
C ALA A 509 -7.06 1.61 14.58
N ILE A 510 -7.07 1.06 15.80
CA ILE A 510 -7.46 1.81 17.00
C ILE A 510 -6.40 2.85 17.37
N ARG A 511 -5.10 2.50 17.32
CA ARG A 511 -3.99 3.44 17.57
C ARG A 511 -4.04 4.64 16.65
N SER A 512 -4.09 4.39 15.35
CA SER A 512 -4.14 5.45 14.33
C SER A 512 -5.41 6.29 14.45
N ALA A 513 -6.55 5.69 14.80
CA ALA A 513 -7.78 6.44 15.03
C ALA A 513 -7.70 7.37 16.25
N VAL A 514 -7.14 6.88 17.37
CA VAL A 514 -6.92 7.69 18.58
C VAL A 514 -5.92 8.80 18.32
N GLU A 515 -4.84 8.52 17.59
CA GLU A 515 -3.84 9.51 17.21
C GLU A 515 -4.45 10.61 16.34
N ALA A 516 -5.21 10.25 15.30
CA ALA A 516 -5.90 11.19 14.42
C ALA A 516 -6.87 12.08 15.21
N ALA A 517 -7.74 11.45 16.02
CA ALA A 517 -8.69 12.19 16.84
C ALA A 517 -7.98 13.12 17.83
N SER A 518 -6.91 12.65 18.45
CA SER A 518 -6.11 13.43 19.40
C SER A 518 -5.37 14.58 18.74
N ALA A 519 -4.89 14.42 17.50
CA ALA A 519 -4.25 15.48 16.75
C ALA A 519 -5.27 16.57 16.41
N ILE A 520 -6.43 16.18 15.87
CA ILE A 520 -7.50 17.11 15.47
C ILE A 520 -8.06 17.88 16.67
N LEU A 521 -8.31 17.21 17.81
CA LEU A 521 -8.83 17.85 19.02
C LEU A 521 -7.88 18.88 19.64
N ARG A 522 -6.58 18.81 19.33
CA ARG A 522 -5.56 19.74 19.82
C ARG A 522 -5.40 20.99 18.94
N ILE A 523 -6.09 21.06 17.81
CA ILE A 523 -6.07 22.22 16.91
C ILE A 523 -7.18 23.18 17.32
N ASP A 524 -6.81 24.27 17.99
CA ASP A 524 -7.70 25.34 18.41
C ASP A 524 -7.62 26.59 17.51
N ASP A 525 -6.70 26.63 16.55
CA ASP A 525 -6.49 27.78 15.68
C ASP A 525 -6.08 27.32 14.28
N VAL A 526 -6.88 27.70 13.27
CA VAL A 526 -6.59 27.40 11.87
C VAL A 526 -6.36 28.71 11.14
N VAL A 527 -5.14 28.88 10.63
CA VAL A 527 -4.71 30.07 9.89
C VAL A 527 -4.50 29.70 8.43
N ALA A 528 -5.43 30.12 7.57
CA ALA A 528 -5.27 30.01 6.12
C ALA A 528 -4.59 31.29 5.61
N ALA A 529 -3.31 31.18 5.24
CA ALA A 529 -2.62 32.26 4.56
C ALA A 529 -3.16 32.41 3.13
N ALA A 530 -3.48 33.65 2.72
CA ALA A 530 -3.77 33.91 1.32
C ALA A 530 -2.54 33.59 0.47
N LYS A 531 -2.73 32.86 -0.64
CA LYS A 531 -1.70 32.76 -1.67
C LYS A 531 -1.36 34.18 -2.12
N SER A 532 -0.12 34.60 -1.95
CA SER A 532 0.34 35.89 -2.44
C SER A 532 0.18 35.92 -3.97
N SER A 533 -0.59 36.87 -4.49
CA SER A 533 -0.68 37.20 -5.91
C SER A 533 0.62 37.81 -6.48
N SER A 534 1.77 37.60 -5.83
CA SER A 534 3.06 38.15 -6.20
C SER A 534 3.91 37.24 -7.08
N ALA A 535 3.40 36.08 -7.52
CA ALA A 535 4.12 35.19 -8.44
C ALA A 535 3.83 35.43 -9.94
N SER A 536 2.91 36.34 -10.30
CA SER A 536 2.59 36.65 -11.71
C SER A 536 2.98 38.05 -12.18
N LYS A 537 3.49 38.93 -11.30
CA LYS A 537 3.93 40.29 -11.70
C LYS A 537 5.44 40.45 -11.93
N GLY A 538 6.23 39.39 -11.71
CA GLY A 538 7.69 39.41 -11.90
C GLY A 538 8.18 39.04 -13.31
N SER A 539 7.33 38.38 -14.11
CA SER A 539 7.67 37.93 -15.47
C SER A 539 7.27 38.92 -16.57
N GLU A 540 6.20 39.70 -16.39
CA GLU A 540 5.77 40.67 -17.42
C GLU A 540 6.65 41.93 -17.50
N LYS A 541 7.30 42.36 -16.41
CA LYS A 541 8.17 43.55 -16.44
C LYS A 541 9.53 43.33 -17.11
N LYS A 542 10.03 42.09 -17.16
CA LYS A 542 11.30 41.78 -17.84
C LYS A 542 11.14 41.62 -19.35
N GLU A 543 9.93 41.40 -19.84
CA GLU A 543 9.64 41.28 -21.27
C GLU A 543 9.34 42.64 -21.93
N SER A 544 8.86 43.62 -21.15
CA SER A 544 8.68 44.99 -21.63
C SER A 544 9.99 45.80 -21.71
N GLU A 545 10.92 45.63 -20.76
CA GLU A 545 12.22 46.33 -20.80
C GLU A 545 13.18 45.81 -21.88
N LYS A 546 13.01 44.56 -22.34
CA LYS A 546 13.81 44.00 -23.45
C LYS A 546 13.34 44.44 -24.84
N LYS A 547 12.07 44.81 -25.00
CA LYS A 547 11.52 45.26 -26.30
C LYS A 547 11.78 46.74 -26.59
N GLU A 548 12.03 47.57 -25.58
CA GLU A 548 12.42 48.98 -25.80
C GLU A 548 13.91 49.15 -26.10
N SER A 549 14.78 48.17 -25.76
CA SER A 549 16.22 48.23 -26.07
C SER A 549 16.61 47.72 -27.45
N GLU A 550 15.72 47.05 -28.19
CA GLU A 550 15.99 46.54 -29.56
C GLU A 550 15.45 47.44 -30.67
N SER A 551 14.84 48.59 -30.35
CA SER A 551 14.33 49.57 -31.34
C SER A 551 15.17 50.85 -31.46
N SER A 552 16.34 50.89 -30.85
CA SER A 552 17.26 52.02 -30.94
C SER A 552 18.71 51.55 -30.93
N ASP A 553 19.14 51.01 -32.08
CA ASP A 553 20.47 51.18 -32.68
C ASP A 553 20.48 50.65 -34.12
#